data_AF-A0A348Y9P2-F1
#
_entry.id   AF-A0A348Y9P2-F1
#
_cell.length_a   1.000
_cell.length_b   1.000
_cell.length_c   1.000
_cell.angle_alpha   90.00
_cell.angle_beta   90.00
_cell.angle_gamma   90.00
#
_symmetry.space_group_name_H-M   'P 1'
#
loop_
_entity.id
_entity.type
_entity.pdbx_description
1 polymer ?
#
loop_
_entity_poly.entity_id
_entity_poly.type
_entity_poly.pdbx_seq_one_letter_code
_entity_poly.pdbx_strand_id
1 'polypeptide(L)'
;GLNGILHFNNASPFILSERDVAIDIIYQGEGEVRLDLHGSSLVCHLPAVMDYVIEKMGSRDHFKVYLQNCHNRWLAYSELAKLAAKGIACLAKWDNGSAPKHTIFTLDKRFVYPDLYFFNEAQANYNANANANANDMVIELSTTNFDIEQDIQYFDRKLSTDELYATHQRAWKEGIHVDDEQWAVLKKSATAILVENSEASSKGAGGI
;
A
#
# COMPACT_ATOMS: atom_id res chain seq x y z
N GLY A 1 -7.11 13.41 4.98
CA GLY A 1 -6.02 12.61 4.40
C GLY A 1 -6.64 11.43 3.70
N LEU A 2 -5.96 10.29 3.66
CA LEU A 2 -6.44 9.07 2.99
C LEU A 2 -7.19 8.13 3.95
N ASN A 3 -8.00 8.65 4.89
CA ASN A 3 -8.76 7.84 5.85
C ASN A 3 -7.95 6.75 6.58
N GLY A 4 -6.70 7.05 6.95
CA GLY A 4 -5.75 6.05 7.47
C GLY A 4 -6.26 5.26 8.69
N ILE A 5 -7.01 5.90 9.59
CA ILE A 5 -7.61 5.22 10.76
C ILE A 5 -8.64 4.18 10.32
N LEU A 6 -9.49 4.50 9.34
CA LEU A 6 -10.48 3.55 8.81
C LEU A 6 -9.79 2.36 8.17
N HIS A 7 -8.78 2.59 7.33
CA HIS A 7 -8.04 1.50 6.69
C HIS A 7 -7.29 0.64 7.71
N PHE A 8 -6.69 1.25 8.74
CA PHE A 8 -6.06 0.52 9.83
C PHE A 8 -7.06 -0.31 10.62
N ASN A 9 -8.21 0.27 11.00
CA ASN A 9 -9.24 -0.44 11.75
C ASN A 9 -9.78 -1.63 10.95
N ASN A 10 -10.01 -1.47 9.65
CA ASN A 10 -10.43 -2.56 8.76
C ASN A 10 -9.36 -3.65 8.65
N ALA A 11 -8.08 -3.28 8.64
CA ALA A 11 -6.95 -4.21 8.55
C ALA A 11 -6.66 -4.94 9.87
N SER A 12 -6.92 -4.28 11.01
CA SER A 12 -6.45 -4.73 12.32
C SER A 12 -6.90 -6.14 12.74
N PRO A 13 -8.14 -6.61 12.48
CA PRO A 13 -8.51 -7.99 12.80
C PRO A 13 -7.70 -9.00 12.00
N PHE A 14 -7.39 -8.69 10.74
CA PHE A 14 -6.62 -9.57 9.88
C PHE A 14 -5.16 -9.64 10.31
N ILE A 15 -4.54 -8.48 10.61
CA ILE A 15 -3.16 -8.39 11.10
C ILE A 15 -2.97 -9.20 12.38
N LEU A 16 -3.92 -9.14 13.31
CA LEU A 16 -3.86 -9.90 14.58
C LEU A 16 -4.05 -11.42 14.39
N SER A 17 -4.70 -11.83 13.31
CA SER A 17 -4.97 -13.24 12.98
C SER A 17 -4.02 -13.81 11.92
N GLU A 18 -3.04 -13.01 11.51
CA GLU A 18 -2.17 -13.30 10.38
C GLU A 18 -1.25 -14.47 10.70
N ARG A 19 -1.06 -15.36 9.72
CA ARG A 19 -0.12 -16.47 9.86
C ARG A 19 1.27 -15.98 9.46
N ASP A 20 2.26 -16.28 10.27
CA ASP A 20 3.67 -16.05 9.93
C ASP A 20 4.09 -17.02 8.82
N VAL A 21 3.95 -16.56 7.57
CA VAL A 21 4.29 -17.31 6.36
C VAL A 21 5.31 -16.50 5.57
N ALA A 22 6.39 -17.17 5.16
CA ALA A 22 7.41 -16.54 4.33
C ALA A 22 6.84 -16.18 2.95
N ILE A 23 7.28 -15.05 2.40
CA ILE A 23 6.93 -14.64 1.04
C ILE A 23 7.72 -15.49 0.04
N ASP A 24 7.02 -16.00 -0.97
CA ASP A 24 7.63 -16.75 -2.06
C ASP A 24 7.94 -15.84 -3.25
N ILE A 25 9.16 -15.96 -3.79
CA ILE A 25 9.52 -15.37 -5.08
C ILE A 25 9.11 -16.36 -6.17
N ILE A 26 8.00 -16.10 -6.83
CA ILE A 26 7.48 -16.97 -7.91
C ILE A 26 8.31 -16.79 -9.18
N TYR A 27 8.73 -15.55 -9.45
CA TYR A 27 9.49 -15.22 -10.64
C TYR A 27 10.38 -14.01 -10.39
N GLN A 28 11.57 -14.03 -10.99
CA GLN A 28 12.50 -12.90 -10.99
C GLN A 28 13.12 -12.74 -12.39
N GLY A 29 12.90 -11.58 -12.98
CA GLY A 29 13.54 -11.14 -14.23
C GLY A 29 14.45 -9.94 -13.99
N GLU A 30 15.00 -9.38 -15.07
CA GLU A 30 15.90 -8.23 -14.96
C GLU A 30 15.19 -6.92 -14.55
N GLY A 31 13.92 -6.75 -14.93
CA GLY A 31 13.13 -5.54 -14.63
C GLY A 31 11.84 -5.82 -13.87
N GLU A 32 11.65 -7.05 -13.39
CA GLU A 32 10.44 -7.40 -12.66
C GLU A 32 10.64 -8.52 -11.63
N VAL A 33 9.78 -8.55 -10.62
CA VAL A 33 9.63 -9.66 -9.69
C VAL A 33 8.15 -9.96 -9.45
N ARG A 34 7.82 -11.25 -9.26
CA ARG A 34 6.50 -11.72 -8.83
C ARG A 34 6.63 -12.44 -7.49
N LEU A 35 5.81 -12.03 -6.52
CA LEU A 35 5.85 -12.48 -5.13
C LEU A 35 4.46 -12.97 -4.71
N ASP A 36 4.38 -14.10 -4.01
CA ASP A 36 3.15 -14.55 -3.34
C ASP A 36 3.20 -14.18 -1.87
N LEU A 37 2.20 -13.44 -1.40
CA LEU A 37 2.08 -13.04 0.01
C LEU A 37 1.22 -14.02 0.81
N HIS A 38 0.67 -15.07 0.20
CA HIS A 38 -0.07 -16.13 0.90
C HIS A 38 -1.27 -15.63 1.71
N GLY A 39 -1.90 -14.54 1.28
CA GLY A 39 -3.03 -13.91 1.96
C GLY A 39 -2.60 -12.87 3.00
N SER A 40 -1.32 -12.52 3.05
CA SER A 40 -0.78 -11.60 4.04
C SER A 40 -1.09 -10.13 3.72
N SER A 41 -1.23 -9.34 4.77
CA SER A 41 -1.30 -7.90 4.82
C SER A 41 0.00 -7.29 4.31
N LEU A 42 -0.12 -6.32 3.42
CA LEU A 42 1.04 -5.57 2.93
C LEU A 42 1.77 -4.81 4.03
N VAL A 43 1.10 -4.47 5.13
CA VAL A 43 1.71 -3.74 6.27
C VAL A 43 2.95 -4.45 6.80
N CYS A 44 2.86 -5.76 6.97
CA CYS A 44 3.88 -6.55 7.66
C CYS A 44 5.10 -6.80 6.76
N HIS A 45 4.88 -6.84 5.45
CA HIS A 45 5.88 -7.34 4.52
C HIS A 45 6.41 -6.32 3.51
N LEU A 46 5.62 -5.30 3.18
CA LEU A 46 5.98 -4.35 2.13
C LEU A 46 7.33 -3.65 2.36
N PRO A 47 7.72 -3.26 3.59
CA PRO A 47 9.04 -2.68 3.82
C PRO A 47 10.18 -3.60 3.36
N ALA A 48 10.16 -4.87 3.79
CA ALA A 48 11.19 -5.86 3.43
C ALA A 48 11.16 -6.18 1.92
N VAL A 49 9.96 -6.28 1.33
CA VAL A 49 9.79 -6.46 -0.12
C VAL A 49 10.39 -5.28 -0.87
N MET A 50 10.15 -4.04 -0.43
CA MET A 50 10.67 -2.85 -1.10
C MET A 50 12.20 -2.74 -0.96
N ASP A 51 12.78 -3.07 0.19
CA ASP A 51 14.23 -3.12 0.34
C ASP A 51 14.87 -4.11 -0.65
N TYR A 52 14.29 -5.31 -0.75
CA TYR A 52 14.71 -6.32 -1.73
C TYR A 52 14.56 -5.82 -3.18
N VAL A 53 13.43 -5.22 -3.52
CA VAL A 53 13.14 -4.69 -4.85
C VAL A 53 14.11 -3.58 -5.23
N ILE A 54 14.42 -2.66 -4.32
CA ILE A 54 15.37 -1.57 -4.56
C ILE A 54 16.77 -2.11 -4.85
N GLU A 55 17.20 -3.13 -4.11
CA GLU A 55 18.46 -3.82 -4.40
C GLU A 55 18.45 -4.45 -5.81
N LYS A 56 17.35 -5.12 -6.19
CA LYS A 56 17.22 -5.76 -7.51
C LYS A 56 17.08 -4.78 -8.66
N MET A 57 16.41 -3.65 -8.47
CA MET A 57 16.33 -2.56 -9.43
C MET A 57 17.74 -2.07 -9.78
N GLY A 58 18.61 -1.92 -8.79
CA GLY A 58 19.99 -1.49 -8.99
C GLY A 58 20.05 -0.13 -9.67
N SER A 59 20.74 -0.03 -10.81
CA SER A 59 20.86 1.21 -11.60
C SER A 59 19.81 1.35 -12.70
N ARG A 60 18.78 0.49 -12.73
CA ARG A 60 17.77 0.53 -13.79
C ARG A 60 16.82 1.70 -13.58
N ASP A 61 16.30 2.22 -14.68
CA ASP A 61 15.37 3.34 -14.63
C ASP A 61 13.96 2.93 -14.21
N HIS A 62 13.59 1.67 -14.41
CA HIS A 62 12.24 1.17 -14.13
C HIS A 62 12.29 -0.27 -13.60
N PHE A 63 11.38 -0.58 -12.66
CA PHE A 63 11.22 -1.93 -12.11
C PHE A 63 9.77 -2.20 -11.72
N LYS A 64 9.25 -3.39 -12.05
CA LYS A 64 7.88 -3.81 -11.78
C LYS A 64 7.79 -4.90 -10.71
N VAL A 65 6.88 -4.75 -9.77
CA VAL A 65 6.63 -5.67 -8.68
C VAL A 65 5.19 -6.14 -8.75
N TYR A 66 5.00 -7.44 -8.90
CA TYR A 66 3.69 -8.08 -8.82
C TYR A 66 3.55 -8.75 -7.46
N LEU A 67 2.57 -8.30 -6.67
CA LEU A 67 2.25 -8.84 -5.36
C LEU A 67 0.95 -9.62 -5.49
N GLN A 68 1.03 -10.94 -5.33
CA GLN A 68 -0.11 -11.84 -5.43
C GLN A 68 -0.70 -12.12 -4.05
N ASN A 69 -2.02 -12.29 -4.02
CA ASN A 69 -2.75 -12.74 -2.83
C ASN A 69 -2.42 -11.90 -1.58
N CYS A 70 -2.54 -10.58 -1.70
CA CYS A 70 -2.22 -9.63 -0.64
C CYS A 70 -3.45 -8.84 -0.20
N HIS A 71 -3.50 -8.39 1.06
CA HIS A 71 -4.59 -7.55 1.57
C HIS A 71 -4.09 -6.19 2.08
N ASN A 72 -5.04 -5.29 2.39
CA ASN A 72 -4.77 -3.97 2.97
C ASN A 72 -3.87 -3.05 2.10
N ARG A 73 -4.07 -3.09 0.77
CA ARG A 73 -3.29 -2.36 -0.26
C ARG A 73 -3.20 -0.85 -0.05
N TRP A 74 -4.20 -0.26 0.59
CA TRP A 74 -4.18 1.14 1.03
C TRP A 74 -2.99 1.49 1.95
N LEU A 75 -2.50 0.52 2.72
CA LEU A 75 -1.42 0.72 3.67
C LEU A 75 -0.04 0.72 3.00
N ALA A 76 0.03 0.42 1.70
CA ALA A 76 1.24 0.57 0.89
C ALA A 76 1.71 2.03 0.78
N TYR A 77 0.79 3.00 0.96
CA TYR A 77 1.06 4.43 0.90
C TYR A 77 2.32 4.82 1.69
N SER A 78 2.46 4.34 2.92
CA SER A 78 3.54 4.74 3.81
C SER A 78 4.93 4.38 3.27
N GLU A 79 5.08 3.18 2.70
CA GLU A 79 6.35 2.75 2.10
C GLU A 79 6.60 3.44 0.76
N LEU A 80 5.58 3.58 -0.08
CA LEU A 80 5.72 4.27 -1.36
C LEU A 80 6.07 5.76 -1.18
N ALA A 81 5.48 6.42 -0.18
CA ALA A 81 5.82 7.81 0.17
C ALA A 81 7.28 7.96 0.62
N LYS A 82 7.84 6.97 1.34
CA LYS A 82 9.27 6.97 1.70
C LYS A 82 10.17 6.84 0.47
N LEU A 83 9.80 6.00 -0.50
CA LEU A 83 10.55 5.86 -1.76
C LEU A 83 10.48 7.15 -2.59
N ALA A 84 9.29 7.73 -2.70
CA ALA A 84 9.10 9.02 -3.36
C ALA A 84 9.92 10.13 -2.72
N ALA A 85 9.96 10.22 -1.40
CA ALA A 85 10.82 11.16 -0.69
C ALA A 85 12.32 10.97 -1.01
N LYS A 86 12.75 9.74 -1.31
CA LYS A 86 14.12 9.40 -1.76
C LYS A 86 14.36 9.64 -3.26
N GLY A 87 13.36 10.13 -3.99
CA GLY A 87 13.48 10.48 -5.41
C GLY A 87 13.10 9.38 -6.38
N ILE A 88 12.39 8.35 -5.93
CA ILE A 88 11.88 7.24 -6.78
C ILE A 88 10.38 7.45 -6.98
N ALA A 89 9.95 7.67 -8.22
CA ALA A 89 8.52 7.75 -8.52
C ALA A 89 7.87 6.38 -8.33
N CYS A 90 6.62 6.38 -7.87
CA CYS A 90 5.85 5.15 -7.63
C CYS A 90 4.51 5.22 -8.35
N LEU A 91 4.15 4.13 -9.03
CA LEU A 91 2.83 3.90 -9.58
C LEU A 91 2.31 2.58 -9.00
N ALA A 92 1.10 2.57 -8.46
CA ALA A 92 0.49 1.36 -7.96
C ALA A 92 -0.92 1.19 -8.53
N LYS A 93 -1.27 -0.05 -8.88
CA LYS A 93 -2.55 -0.44 -9.46
C LYS A 93 -3.09 -1.65 -8.72
N TRP A 94 -4.36 -1.62 -8.31
CA TRP A 94 -5.00 -2.78 -7.67
C TRP A 94 -6.52 -2.74 -7.78
N ASP A 95 -7.10 -3.93 -7.69
CA ASP A 95 -8.54 -4.12 -7.69
C ASP A 95 -9.10 -4.24 -6.28
N ASN A 96 -10.32 -3.77 -6.13
CA ASN A 96 -11.13 -3.89 -4.94
C ASN A 96 -12.30 -4.84 -5.22
N GLY A 97 -12.71 -5.59 -4.20
CA GLY A 97 -13.88 -6.48 -4.30
C GLY A 97 -15.22 -5.72 -4.39
N SER A 98 -15.22 -4.41 -4.13
CA SER A 98 -16.39 -3.53 -4.18
C SER A 98 -16.03 -2.19 -4.83
N ALA A 99 -17.06 -1.41 -5.18
CA ALA A 99 -16.86 -0.08 -5.77
C ALA A 99 -16.11 0.87 -4.80
N PRO A 100 -15.15 1.68 -5.28
CA PRO A 100 -14.63 1.68 -6.65
C PRO A 100 -13.79 0.44 -6.95
N LYS A 101 -14.03 -0.23 -8.09
CA LYS A 101 -13.44 -1.54 -8.41
C LYS A 101 -11.94 -1.49 -8.70
N HIS A 102 -11.47 -0.38 -9.23
CA HIS A 102 -10.11 -0.22 -9.71
C HIS A 102 -9.51 1.04 -9.12
N THR A 103 -8.26 0.97 -8.68
CA THR A 103 -7.54 2.13 -8.15
C THR A 103 -6.17 2.25 -8.79
N ILE A 104 -5.85 3.46 -9.24
CA ILE A 104 -4.49 3.87 -9.62
C ILE A 104 -4.02 4.89 -8.60
N PHE A 105 -2.82 4.68 -8.09
CA PHE A 105 -2.12 5.52 -7.15
C PHE A 105 -0.80 5.96 -7.76
N THR A 106 -0.50 7.26 -7.69
CA THR A 106 0.75 7.81 -8.21
C THR A 106 1.44 8.72 -7.22
N LEU A 107 2.75 8.58 -7.10
CA LEU A 107 3.64 9.49 -6.40
C LEU A 107 4.75 9.91 -7.34
N ASP A 108 4.82 11.21 -7.59
CA ASP A 108 5.96 11.82 -8.26
C ASP A 108 7.19 11.81 -7.37
N LYS A 109 8.37 11.73 -7.98
CA LYS A 109 9.63 11.78 -7.24
C LYS A 109 9.71 13.06 -6.41
N ARG A 110 10.13 12.91 -5.16
CA ARG A 110 10.27 13.98 -4.15
C ARG A 110 8.94 14.59 -3.68
N PHE A 111 7.81 14.03 -4.07
CA PHE A 111 6.49 14.37 -3.52
C PHE A 111 5.97 13.22 -2.68
N VAL A 112 5.39 13.54 -1.52
CA VAL A 112 4.85 12.54 -0.58
C VAL A 112 3.33 12.51 -0.56
N TYR A 113 2.68 13.40 -1.31
CA TYR A 113 1.24 13.43 -1.47
C TYR A 113 0.90 12.86 -2.85
N PRO A 114 0.06 11.82 -2.90
CA PRO A 114 -0.24 11.13 -4.15
C PRO A 114 -1.43 11.73 -4.89
N ASP A 115 -1.52 11.44 -6.17
CA ASP A 115 -2.79 11.45 -6.89
C ASP A 115 -3.38 10.04 -6.91
N LEU A 116 -4.68 9.92 -6.62
CA LEU A 116 -5.44 8.67 -6.72
C LEU A 116 -6.59 8.81 -7.70
N TYR A 117 -6.78 7.79 -8.52
CA TYR A 117 -7.82 7.69 -9.54
C TYR A 117 -8.63 6.42 -9.33
N PHE A 118 -9.95 6.55 -9.33
CA PHE A 118 -10.89 5.47 -9.07
C PHE A 118 -11.76 5.20 -10.28
N PHE A 119 -11.99 3.91 -10.56
CA PHE A 119 -12.81 3.46 -11.69
C PHE A 119 -13.73 2.32 -11.26
N ASN A 120 -14.95 2.30 -11.79
CA ASN A 120 -15.91 1.21 -11.65
C ASN A 120 -15.92 0.27 -12.85
N GLU A 121 -15.50 0.77 -14.01
CA GLU A 121 -15.35 0.02 -15.25
C GLU A 121 -13.88 -0.24 -15.55
N ALA A 122 -13.57 -1.43 -16.05
CA ALA A 122 -12.22 -1.80 -16.44
C ALA A 122 -11.78 -0.96 -17.65
N GLN A 123 -10.61 -0.33 -17.55
CA GLN A 123 -10.01 0.41 -18.67
C GLN A 123 -9.17 -0.54 -19.54
N ALA A 124 -9.10 -0.28 -20.86
CA ALA A 124 -8.35 -1.12 -21.80
C ALA A 124 -6.85 -1.26 -21.44
N ASN A 125 -6.26 -0.21 -20.87
CA ASN A 125 -4.85 -0.17 -20.43
C ASN A 125 -4.66 -0.60 -18.97
N TYR A 126 -5.76 -0.85 -18.27
CA TYR A 126 -5.75 -1.30 -16.88
C TYR A 126 -5.62 -2.82 -16.77
N ASN A 127 -5.22 -3.54 -17.83
CA ASN A 127 -4.95 -4.99 -17.81
C ASN A 127 -3.75 -5.34 -16.89
N ALA A 128 -3.89 -5.16 -15.58
CA ALA A 128 -3.41 -6.10 -14.60
C ALA A 128 -4.05 -7.43 -15.00
N ASN A 129 -3.25 -8.29 -15.65
CA ASN A 129 -3.49 -9.68 -16.00
C ASN A 129 -4.98 -10.10 -16.04
N ALA A 130 -5.55 -10.52 -17.18
CA ALA A 130 -6.95 -10.97 -17.26
C ALA A 130 -7.33 -12.12 -16.26
N ASN A 131 -6.35 -12.68 -15.56
CA ASN A 131 -6.48 -13.61 -14.42
C ASN A 131 -6.06 -13.03 -13.05
N ALA A 132 -5.93 -11.71 -12.91
CA ALA A 132 -5.54 -11.05 -11.67
C ALA A 132 -6.64 -11.28 -10.63
N ASN A 133 -6.23 -11.83 -9.49
CA ASN A 133 -7.12 -11.98 -8.36
C ASN A 133 -7.46 -10.57 -7.84
N ALA A 134 -8.67 -10.35 -7.32
CA ALA A 134 -9.04 -9.10 -6.62
C ALA A 134 -8.15 -8.81 -5.40
N ASN A 135 -7.27 -9.75 -5.04
CA ASN A 135 -6.26 -9.61 -4.01
C ASN A 135 -4.86 -9.28 -4.51
N ASP A 136 -4.67 -9.03 -5.80
CA ASP A 136 -3.36 -8.71 -6.35
C ASP A 136 -3.11 -7.20 -6.38
N MET A 137 -1.84 -6.82 -6.42
CA MET A 137 -1.38 -5.44 -6.56
C MET A 137 -0.16 -5.41 -7.46
N VAL A 138 -0.08 -4.40 -8.33
CA VAL A 138 1.13 -4.09 -9.10
C VAL A 138 1.71 -2.79 -8.59
N ILE A 139 3.02 -2.76 -8.37
CA ILE A 139 3.78 -1.57 -8.05
C ILE A 139 4.87 -1.41 -9.10
N GLU A 140 5.01 -0.20 -9.62
CA GLU A 140 6.06 0.19 -10.54
C GLU A 140 6.89 1.29 -9.88
N LEU A 141 8.21 1.12 -9.95
CA LEU A 141 9.19 2.08 -9.45
C LEU A 141 9.94 2.67 -10.64
N SER A 142 10.24 3.97 -10.58
CA SER A 142 10.96 4.64 -11.66
C SER A 142 11.86 5.78 -11.17
N THR A 143 12.97 6.03 -11.87
CA THR A 143 13.83 7.20 -11.68
C THR A 143 13.23 8.48 -12.31
N THR A 144 12.18 8.32 -13.10
CA THR A 144 11.38 9.38 -13.75
C THR A 144 9.90 9.27 -13.39
N ASN A 145 9.16 10.39 -13.45
CA ASN A 145 7.72 10.36 -13.18
C ASN A 145 7.00 9.61 -14.30
N PHE A 146 5.87 8.98 -13.96
CA PHE A 146 5.09 8.19 -14.90
C PHE A 146 4.19 9.10 -15.76
N ASP A 147 4.15 8.82 -17.06
CA ASP A 147 3.09 9.32 -17.94
C ASP A 147 1.92 8.32 -17.90
N ILE A 148 0.82 8.75 -17.29
CA ILE A 148 -0.37 7.92 -17.06
C ILE A 148 -1.61 8.47 -17.76
N GLU A 149 -1.49 9.44 -18.68
CA GLU A 149 -2.66 10.10 -19.29
C GLU A 149 -3.63 9.10 -19.92
N GLN A 150 -3.09 8.06 -20.57
CA GLN A 150 -3.88 6.99 -21.19
C GLN A 150 -4.51 6.02 -20.18
N ASP A 151 -3.96 5.90 -18.97
CA ASP A 151 -4.49 5.05 -17.92
C ASP A 151 -5.64 5.73 -17.16
N ILE A 152 -5.70 7.06 -17.18
CA ILE A 152 -6.65 7.86 -16.38
C ILE A 152 -7.71 8.58 -17.21
N GLN A 153 -7.86 8.29 -18.50
CA GLN A 153 -8.72 9.08 -19.39
C GLN A 153 -10.18 9.17 -18.91
N TYR A 154 -10.70 8.14 -18.24
CA TYR A 154 -12.11 8.04 -17.84
C TYR A 154 -12.28 7.63 -16.36
N PHE A 155 -11.59 8.32 -15.44
CA PHE A 155 -11.80 8.07 -14.01
C PHE A 155 -13.18 8.58 -13.53
N ASP A 156 -13.78 7.87 -12.58
CA ASP A 156 -15.03 8.29 -11.92
C ASP A 156 -14.77 9.34 -10.84
N ARG A 157 -13.67 9.17 -10.11
CA ARG A 157 -13.25 10.09 -9.04
C ARG A 157 -11.73 10.21 -9.00
N LYS A 158 -11.26 11.42 -8.70
CA LYS A 158 -9.87 11.71 -8.36
C LYS A 158 -9.78 12.24 -6.93
N LEU A 159 -8.76 11.81 -6.19
CA LEU A 159 -8.25 12.52 -5.02
C LEU A 159 -6.90 13.09 -5.39
N SER A 160 -6.77 14.41 -5.38
CA SER A 160 -5.56 15.06 -5.88
C SER A 160 -4.50 15.30 -4.81
N THR A 161 -3.26 15.43 -5.26
CA THR A 161 -2.12 15.90 -4.45
C THR A 161 -2.48 17.17 -3.66
N ASP A 162 -3.08 18.17 -4.32
CA ASP A 162 -3.46 19.44 -3.69
C ASP A 162 -4.55 19.27 -2.61
N GLU A 163 -5.55 18.42 -2.85
CA GLU A 163 -6.61 18.14 -1.88
C GLU A 163 -6.04 17.46 -0.62
N LEU A 164 -5.12 16.52 -0.81
CA LEU A 164 -4.46 15.82 0.30
C LEU A 164 -3.53 16.76 1.07
N TYR A 165 -2.78 17.60 0.37
CA TYR A 165 -1.93 18.62 1.00
C TYR A 165 -2.77 19.62 1.81
N ALA A 166 -3.85 20.15 1.24
CA ALA A 166 -4.76 21.06 1.94
C ALA A 166 -5.39 20.40 3.17
N THR A 167 -5.76 19.12 3.07
CA THR A 167 -6.29 18.38 4.21
C THR A 167 -5.25 18.13 5.29
N HIS A 168 -4.00 17.86 4.92
CA HIS A 168 -2.89 17.77 5.87
C HIS A 168 -2.64 19.10 6.59
N GLN A 169 -2.63 20.22 5.85
CA GLN A 169 -2.47 21.56 6.42
C GLN A 169 -3.59 21.92 7.41
N ARG A 170 -4.84 21.57 7.09
CA ARG A 170 -5.97 21.76 8.02
C ARG A 170 -5.82 20.88 9.26
N ALA A 171 -5.51 19.59 9.09
CA ALA A 171 -5.32 18.68 10.21
C ALA A 171 -4.21 19.13 11.18
N TRP A 172 -3.16 19.78 10.66
CA TRP A 172 -2.11 20.36 11.48
C TRP A 172 -2.59 21.55 12.34
N LYS A 173 -3.51 22.36 11.81
CA LYS A 173 -4.02 23.56 12.49
C LYS A 173 -5.19 23.26 13.44
N GLU A 174 -6.08 22.37 13.02
CA GLU A 174 -7.38 22.13 13.65
C GLU A 174 -7.43 20.78 14.39
N GLY A 175 -6.41 19.94 14.22
CA GLY A 175 -6.41 18.55 14.69
C GLY A 175 -7.05 17.59 13.68
N ILE A 176 -6.95 16.30 13.96
CA ILE A 176 -7.57 15.23 13.15
C ILE A 176 -8.91 14.90 13.79
N HIS A 177 -10.00 15.08 13.04
CA HIS A 177 -11.30 14.55 13.45
C HIS A 177 -11.32 13.03 13.29
N VAL A 178 -11.71 12.34 14.34
CA VAL A 178 -11.88 10.88 14.37
C VAL A 178 -13.27 10.60 14.93
N ASP A 179 -14.05 9.82 14.22
CA ASP A 179 -15.35 9.35 14.69
C ASP A 179 -15.18 8.49 15.95
N ASP A 180 -16.11 8.62 16.91
CA ASP A 180 -16.00 7.95 18.22
C ASP A 180 -15.98 6.42 18.10
N GLU A 181 -16.70 5.85 17.14
CA GLU A 181 -16.69 4.41 16.88
C GLU A 181 -15.33 3.98 16.33
N GLN A 182 -14.80 4.73 15.35
CA GLN A 182 -13.46 4.50 14.81
C GLN A 182 -12.37 4.62 15.88
N TRP A 183 -12.51 5.58 16.80
CA TRP A 183 -11.59 5.76 17.92
C TRP A 183 -11.67 4.61 18.92
N ALA A 184 -12.87 4.11 19.22
CA ALA A 184 -13.07 2.96 20.09
C ALA A 184 -12.43 1.68 19.51
N VAL A 185 -12.62 1.43 18.22
CA VAL A 185 -11.98 0.29 17.51
C VAL A 185 -10.46 0.42 17.55
N LEU A 186 -9.93 1.60 17.25
CA LEU A 186 -8.48 1.85 17.26
C LEU A 186 -7.86 1.55 18.63
N LYS A 187 -8.48 2.02 19.72
CA LYS A 187 -8.02 1.74 21.10
C LYS A 187 -8.02 0.24 21.42
N LYS A 188 -9.07 -0.48 21.00
CA LYS A 188 -9.18 -1.92 21.23
C LYS A 188 -8.08 -2.67 20.48
N SER A 189 -7.89 -2.37 19.20
CA SER A 189 -6.85 -3.00 18.38
C SER A 189 -5.44 -2.69 18.89
N ALA A 190 -5.17 -1.43 19.27
CA ALA A 190 -3.88 -1.06 19.84
C ALA A 190 -3.58 -1.80 21.16
N THR A 191 -4.59 -1.99 22.01
CA THR A 191 -4.43 -2.75 23.26
C THR A 191 -4.06 -4.19 22.98
N ALA A 192 -4.71 -4.86 22.03
CA ALA A 192 -4.40 -6.24 21.65
C ALA A 192 -2.95 -6.39 21.16
N ILE A 193 -2.52 -5.53 20.22
CA ILE A 193 -1.15 -5.55 19.67
C ILE A 193 -0.11 -5.29 20.77
N LEU A 194 -0.36 -4.32 21.66
CA LEU A 194 0.59 -3.96 22.73
C LEU A 194 0.69 -5.05 23.80
N VAL A 195 -0.42 -5.70 24.16
CA VAL A 195 -0.44 -6.77 25.16
C VAL A 195 0.19 -8.05 24.62
N GLU A 196 -0.13 -8.48 23.39
CA GLU A 196 0.51 -9.65 22.77
C GLU A 196 2.03 -9.50 22.68
N ASN A 197 2.50 -8.31 22.28
CA ASN A 197 3.93 -8.01 22.28
C ASN A 197 4.54 -8.06 23.69
N SER A 198 3.81 -7.65 24.73
CA SER A 198 4.30 -7.72 26.10
C SER A 198 4.44 -9.17 26.61
N GLU A 199 3.51 -10.06 26.27
CA GLU A 199 3.58 -11.49 26.65
C GLU A 199 4.62 -12.27 25.84
N ALA A 200 4.77 -11.96 24.53
CA ALA A 200 5.82 -12.53 23.70
C ALA A 200 7.22 -12.07 24.14
N SER A 201 7.36 -10.77 24.47
CA SER A 201 8.61 -10.21 25.00
C SER A 201 8.96 -10.78 26.37
N SER A 202 7.98 -11.02 27.25
CA SER A 202 8.24 -11.62 28.57
C SER A 202 8.70 -13.08 28.49
N LYS A 203 8.31 -13.81 27.44
CA LYS A 203 8.74 -15.20 27.20
C LYS A 203 10.09 -15.32 26.49
N GLY A 204 10.54 -14.26 25.79
CA GLY A 204 11.83 -14.24 25.08
C GLY A 204 13.03 -13.77 25.91
N ALA A 205 12.80 -12.96 26.96
CA ALA A 205 13.88 -12.36 27.75
C ALA A 205 14.45 -13.24 28.88
N GLY A 206 14.10 -14.53 28.92
CA GLY A 206 14.50 -15.48 29.96
C GLY A 206 14.79 -16.86 29.42
N GLY A 207 15.74 -16.97 28.48
CA GLY A 207 16.34 -18.24 28.06
C GLY A 207 17.82 -18.23 28.38
N ILE A 208 18.21 -18.98 29.40
CA ILE A 208 19.58 -19.28 29.84
C ILE A 208 20.18 -20.33 28.89
#